data_AF-A0AAX1J8K9-F1
#
_entry.id   AF-A0AAX1J8K9-F1
#
_cell.length_a   1.000
_cell.length_b   1.000
_cell.length_c   1.000
_cell.angle_alpha   90.00
_cell.angle_beta   90.00
_cell.angle_gamma   90.00
#
_symmetry.space_group_name_H-M   'P 1'
#
loop_
_entity.id
_entity.type
_entity.pdbx_description
1 polymer ?
#
loop_
_entity_poly.entity_id
_entity_poly.type
_entity_poly.pdbx_seq_one_letter_code
_entity_poly.pdbx_strand_id
1 'polypeptide(L)'
;MTRVLAAAPTERLQRRAVVYLYTQTGQLREVAQALTAPLEARGWDIRWVDVRPRNAFPFPWPIRRFFGVFPQAVDPQALVELVEPAGGFTTAADELVILAYQVWYLAPSLPIRSLLKTHPEAVQGRTVVSLIACRNMWYSAAIEACGLLRSAGARRVDVVAATDTRRSSTTLVTTLRWLLTGKRAPFLWFGRAGVGDDELARVTAVGQCIAESRSCPADAAPVVPALAAADIIAGKVFRRWGRTARSMRRFGSTADAASLIAFALSLGIAIVIGLPLIGCAAVVGGERFAIRVRGFVYRRISFHLPVFDDVVVA
;
A
#
# COMPACT_ATOMS: atom_id res chain seq x y z
N MET A 1 17.20 -60.97 -8.15
CA MET A 1 16.96 -60.09 -6.98
C MET A 1 17.14 -58.65 -7.43
N THR A 2 16.04 -58.02 -7.85
CA THR A 2 16.03 -56.67 -8.44
C THR A 2 16.20 -55.64 -7.33
N ARG A 3 17.31 -54.89 -7.39
CA ARG A 3 17.69 -53.86 -6.43
C ARG A 3 16.73 -52.68 -6.59
N VAL A 4 15.80 -52.52 -5.63
CA VAL A 4 14.95 -51.32 -5.55
C VAL A 4 15.86 -50.15 -5.16
N LEU A 5 16.15 -49.28 -6.12
CA LEU A 5 16.77 -47.98 -5.87
C LEU A 5 15.77 -47.13 -5.08
N ALA A 6 16.05 -46.92 -3.80
CA ALA A 6 15.34 -45.95 -2.99
C ALA A 6 15.45 -44.57 -3.64
N ALA A 7 14.31 -43.95 -3.91
CA ALA A 7 14.26 -42.58 -4.40
C ALA A 7 14.98 -41.67 -3.39
N ALA A 8 15.95 -40.89 -3.87
CA ALA A 8 16.62 -39.88 -3.06
C ALA A 8 15.58 -38.90 -2.49
N PRO A 9 15.77 -38.40 -1.25
CA PRO A 9 14.88 -37.40 -0.69
C PRO A 9 14.91 -36.17 -1.60
N THR A 10 13.76 -35.77 -2.12
CA THR A 10 13.62 -34.49 -2.81
C THR A 10 13.91 -33.41 -1.78
N GLU A 11 15.11 -32.83 -1.83
CA GLU A 11 15.49 -31.64 -1.08
C GLU A 11 14.41 -30.60 -1.38
N ARG A 12 13.49 -30.37 -0.44
CA ARG A 12 12.46 -29.34 -0.63
C ARG A 12 13.22 -28.03 -0.64
N LEU A 13 13.45 -27.47 -1.83
CA LEU A 13 13.95 -26.09 -2.01
C LEU A 13 13.17 -25.20 -1.03
N GLN A 14 13.86 -24.76 0.02
CA GLN A 14 13.27 -23.96 1.06
C GLN A 14 12.82 -22.65 0.43
N ARG A 15 11.50 -22.41 0.43
CA ARG A 15 10.94 -21.20 -0.18
C ARG A 15 11.30 -20.00 0.66
N ARG A 16 11.73 -18.91 0.02
CA ARG A 16 12.22 -17.72 0.71
C ARG A 16 11.40 -16.49 0.35
N ALA A 17 11.26 -15.57 1.29
CA ALA A 17 10.63 -14.27 1.06
C ALA A 17 11.32 -13.16 1.86
N VAL A 18 11.20 -11.94 1.35
CA VAL A 18 11.55 -10.71 2.09
C VAL A 18 10.32 -9.85 2.27
N VAL A 19 10.11 -9.34 3.48
CA VAL A 19 9.11 -8.31 3.75
C VAL A 19 9.80 -6.96 3.90
N TYR A 20 9.61 -6.05 2.94
CA TYR A 20 9.96 -4.64 3.11
C TYR A 20 8.78 -3.91 3.72
N LEU A 21 8.93 -3.40 4.94
CA LEU A 21 7.83 -2.86 5.73
C LEU A 21 8.12 -1.42 6.18
N TYR A 22 7.19 -0.51 5.92
CA TYR A 22 7.12 0.77 6.63
C TYR A 22 5.79 0.95 7.35
N THR A 23 5.83 1.04 8.68
CA THR A 23 4.63 1.28 9.50
C THR A 23 4.91 2.26 10.65
N GLN A 24 4.00 3.20 10.86
CA GLN A 24 4.03 4.13 12.00
C GLN A 24 3.24 3.63 13.20
N THR A 25 2.15 2.91 12.96
CA THR A 25 1.16 2.56 13.99
C THR A 25 1.20 1.11 14.42
N GLY A 26 2.00 0.27 13.73
CA GLY A 26 2.06 -1.17 13.95
C GLY A 26 0.98 -1.98 13.20
N GLN A 27 -0.14 -1.38 12.78
CA GLN A 27 -1.21 -2.13 12.11
C GLN A 27 -0.75 -2.82 10.82
N LEU A 28 0.09 -2.16 10.02
CA LEU A 28 0.55 -2.79 8.80
C LEU A 28 1.48 -3.97 9.09
N ARG A 29 2.18 -3.97 10.24
CA ARG A 29 2.91 -5.16 10.72
C ARG A 29 1.93 -6.29 11.05
N GLU A 30 0.85 -6.00 11.76
CA GLU A 30 -0.20 -7.00 12.05
C GLU A 30 -0.78 -7.61 10.78
N VAL A 31 -1.07 -6.78 9.77
CA VAL A 31 -1.57 -7.24 8.46
C VAL A 31 -0.52 -8.05 7.72
N ALA A 32 0.76 -7.63 7.73
CA ALA A 32 1.84 -8.38 7.11
C ALA A 32 2.04 -9.74 7.78
N GLN A 33 1.98 -9.81 9.11
CA GLN A 33 2.06 -11.05 9.87
C GLN A 33 0.87 -11.97 9.56
N ALA A 34 -0.35 -11.44 9.44
CA ALA A 34 -1.51 -12.23 9.02
C ALA A 34 -1.31 -12.84 7.61
N LEU A 35 -0.73 -12.07 6.69
CA LEU A 35 -0.41 -12.55 5.34
C LEU A 35 0.69 -13.63 5.37
N THR A 36 1.74 -13.46 6.17
CA THR A 36 2.93 -14.33 6.16
C THR A 36 2.80 -15.55 7.05
N ALA A 37 1.97 -15.54 8.09
CA ALA A 37 1.83 -16.67 9.02
C ALA A 37 1.53 -18.01 8.32
N PRO A 38 0.66 -18.10 7.29
CA PRO A 38 0.48 -19.33 6.53
C PRO A 38 1.71 -19.78 5.73
N LEU A 39 2.57 -18.84 5.29
CA LEU A 39 3.81 -19.15 4.57
C LEU A 39 4.83 -19.75 5.55
N GLU A 40 5.00 -19.13 6.72
CA GLU A 40 5.87 -19.62 7.80
C GLU A 40 5.43 -21.01 8.28
N ALA A 41 4.13 -21.23 8.44
CA ALA A 41 3.55 -22.53 8.80
C ALA A 41 3.86 -23.64 7.78
N ARG A 42 4.19 -23.28 6.53
CA ARG A 42 4.64 -24.21 5.49
C ARG A 42 6.16 -24.28 5.33
N GLY A 43 6.92 -23.69 6.26
CA GLY A 43 8.37 -23.72 6.29
C GLY A 43 9.06 -22.72 5.37
N TRP A 44 8.39 -21.63 4.96
CA TRP A 44 9.07 -20.55 4.26
C TRP A 44 10.05 -19.84 5.22
N ASP A 45 11.23 -19.51 4.71
CA ASP A 45 12.16 -18.62 5.40
C ASP A 45 11.86 -17.16 5.01
N ILE A 46 11.43 -16.37 5.98
CA ILE A 46 10.96 -15.00 5.76
C ILE A 46 11.82 -14.04 6.56
N ARG A 47 12.61 -13.23 5.86
CA ARG A 47 13.35 -12.13 6.47
C ARG A 47 12.56 -10.84 6.43
N TRP A 48 12.70 -10.03 7.47
CA TRP A 48 11.98 -8.77 7.63
C TRP A 48 12.95 -7.58 7.54
N VAL A 49 12.63 -6.62 6.67
CA VAL A 49 13.40 -5.39 6.49
C VAL A 49 12.49 -4.20 6.79
N ASP A 50 12.74 -3.55 7.92
CA ASP A 50 12.08 -2.29 8.25
C ASP A 50 12.67 -1.16 7.40
N VAL A 51 11.84 -0.56 6.55
CA VAL A 51 12.21 0.58 5.72
C VAL A 51 12.20 1.84 6.59
N ARG A 52 13.35 2.19 7.15
CA ARG A 52 13.47 3.27 8.15
C ARG A 52 13.98 4.55 7.49
N PRO A 53 13.22 5.66 7.51
CA PRO A 53 13.76 6.95 7.12
C PRO A 53 14.80 7.42 8.16
N ARG A 54 15.89 8.09 7.73
CA ARG A 54 16.90 8.67 8.63
C ARG A 54 16.25 9.60 9.65
N ASN A 55 15.31 10.42 9.19
CA ASN A 55 14.48 11.26 10.04
C ASN A 55 13.11 10.61 10.22
N ALA A 56 12.85 10.08 11.41
CA ALA A 56 11.59 9.43 11.72
C ALA A 56 10.40 10.41 11.64
N PHE A 57 9.32 9.97 11.01
CA PHE A 57 8.04 10.70 11.04
C PHE A 57 7.32 10.42 12.36
N PRO A 58 6.74 11.44 13.01
CA PRO A 58 6.18 11.29 14.34
C PRO A 58 4.92 10.41 14.33
N PHE A 59 4.72 9.67 15.39
CA PHE A 59 3.43 9.08 15.75
C PHE A 59 3.28 9.11 17.29
N PRO A 60 2.17 9.62 17.84
CA PRO A 60 1.08 10.30 17.15
C PRO A 60 1.53 11.61 16.47
N TRP A 61 0.77 12.06 15.48
CA TRP A 61 1.08 13.23 14.67
C TRP A 61 0.58 14.52 15.31
N PRO A 62 1.45 15.49 15.63
CA PRO A 62 1.03 16.85 15.89
C PRO A 62 0.33 17.42 14.65
N ILE A 63 -0.80 18.11 14.82
CA ILE A 63 -1.65 18.51 13.67
C ILE A 63 -0.91 19.37 12.63
N ARG A 64 0.01 20.23 13.08
CA ARG A 64 0.88 21.02 12.19
C ARG A 64 1.80 20.14 11.35
N ARG A 65 2.36 19.07 11.92
CA ARG A 65 3.22 18.11 11.20
C ARG A 65 2.40 17.20 10.28
N PHE A 66 1.19 16.83 10.71
CA PHE A 66 0.25 16.06 9.89
C PHE A 66 -0.02 16.79 8.58
N PHE A 67 -0.59 17.99 8.61
CA PHE A 67 -0.82 18.75 7.37
C PHE A 67 0.48 19.23 6.71
N GLY A 68 1.53 19.50 7.47
CA GLY A 68 2.82 19.94 6.94
C GLY A 68 3.52 18.91 6.04
N VAL A 69 3.29 17.61 6.22
CA VAL A 69 3.89 16.58 5.36
C VAL A 69 3.13 16.44 4.03
N PHE A 70 1.89 16.92 3.94
CA PHE A 70 1.02 16.74 2.76
C PHE A 70 1.71 17.11 1.44
N PRO A 71 2.32 18.30 1.27
CA PRO A 71 2.87 18.71 -0.02
C PRO A 71 4.01 17.82 -0.50
N GLN A 72 4.78 17.21 0.42
CA GLN A 72 5.82 16.23 0.09
C GLN A 72 5.21 14.85 -0.14
N ALA A 73 4.27 14.42 0.70
CA ALA A 73 3.63 13.11 0.60
C ALA A 73 2.99 12.88 -0.78
N VAL A 74 2.38 13.91 -1.37
CA VAL A 74 1.74 13.81 -2.70
C VAL A 74 2.67 14.22 -3.85
N ASP A 75 3.93 14.54 -3.58
CA ASP A 75 4.90 14.83 -4.63
C ASP A 75 5.51 13.54 -5.19
N PRO A 76 5.31 13.20 -6.48
CA PRO A 76 5.94 12.03 -7.04
C PRO A 76 7.47 12.08 -6.98
N GLN A 77 8.07 13.28 -6.88
CA GLN A 77 9.53 13.46 -6.82
C GLN A 77 10.11 13.61 -5.41
N ALA A 78 9.28 13.72 -4.37
CA ALA A 78 9.82 13.82 -3.02
C ALA A 78 10.40 12.48 -2.56
N LEU A 79 11.62 12.55 -2.05
CA LEU A 79 12.35 11.43 -1.47
C LEU A 79 12.76 11.79 -0.04
N VAL A 80 12.90 10.77 0.79
CA VAL A 80 13.54 10.86 2.10
C VAL A 80 14.71 9.91 2.13
N GLU A 81 15.74 10.30 2.87
CA GLU A 81 16.89 9.43 3.09
C GLU A 81 16.49 8.24 3.96
N LEU A 82 16.94 7.04 3.57
CA LEU A 82 16.71 5.79 4.29
C LEU A 82 17.96 5.37 5.05
N VAL A 83 17.76 4.73 6.20
CA VAL A 83 18.82 4.02 6.91
C VAL A 83 19.00 2.68 6.23
N GLU A 84 20.22 2.40 5.80
CA GLU A 84 20.56 1.13 5.17
C GLU A 84 20.49 -0.02 6.20
N PRO A 85 19.73 -1.10 5.92
CA PRO A 85 19.66 -2.26 6.81
C PRO A 85 20.94 -3.09 6.72
N ALA A 86 21.17 -3.92 7.74
CA ALA A 86 22.23 -4.93 7.67
C ALA A 86 21.96 -5.88 6.48
N GLY A 87 22.91 -5.95 5.55
CA GLY A 87 22.76 -6.71 4.30
C GLY A 87 22.18 -5.93 3.11
N GLY A 88 21.90 -4.63 3.29
CA GLY A 88 21.39 -3.75 2.23
C GLY A 88 19.96 -4.05 1.79
N PHE A 89 19.51 -3.34 0.77
CA PHE A 89 18.15 -3.51 0.19
C PHE A 89 18.10 -4.56 -0.92
N THR A 90 19.17 -5.32 -1.15
CA THR A 90 19.20 -6.34 -2.19
C THR A 90 18.31 -7.52 -1.82
N THR A 91 17.56 -8.01 -2.79
CA THR A 91 16.77 -9.24 -2.67
C THR A 91 17.48 -10.37 -3.41
N ALA A 92 17.43 -11.63 -2.93
CA ALA A 92 18.05 -12.80 -3.58
C ALA A 92 17.10 -13.45 -4.60
N ALA A 93 17.56 -13.91 -5.77
CA ALA A 93 16.73 -14.22 -6.95
C ALA A 93 15.53 -15.16 -6.71
N ASP A 94 15.65 -16.03 -5.72
CA ASP A 94 14.68 -17.02 -5.25
C ASP A 94 13.65 -16.47 -4.25
N GLU A 95 13.81 -15.23 -3.77
CA GLU A 95 12.90 -14.61 -2.79
C GLU A 95 11.68 -13.97 -3.46
N LEU A 96 10.50 -14.28 -2.91
CA LEU A 96 9.29 -13.48 -3.10
C LEU A 96 9.43 -12.15 -2.33
N VAL A 97 9.09 -11.02 -2.96
CA VAL A 97 9.06 -9.74 -2.26
C VAL A 97 7.65 -9.45 -1.77
N ILE A 98 7.50 -9.12 -0.49
CA ILE A 98 6.27 -8.55 0.08
C ILE A 98 6.57 -7.09 0.43
N LEU A 99 6.06 -6.17 -0.38
CA LEU A 99 6.20 -4.73 -0.16
C LEU A 99 5.01 -4.21 0.64
N ALA A 100 5.17 -4.09 1.95
CA ALA A 100 4.14 -3.61 2.85
C ALA A 100 4.27 -2.09 3.08
N TYR A 101 3.25 -1.32 2.69
CA TYR A 101 3.24 0.12 2.90
C TYR A 101 1.90 0.71 3.34
N GLN A 102 1.98 1.86 4.01
CA GLN A 102 0.82 2.66 4.39
C GLN A 102 0.54 3.77 3.37
N VAL A 103 -0.72 4.17 3.28
CA VAL A 103 -1.18 5.25 2.39
C VAL A 103 -1.14 6.59 3.11
N TRP A 104 -0.50 7.58 2.51
CA TRP A 104 -0.47 8.97 2.96
C TRP A 104 -1.08 9.87 1.90
N TYR A 105 -2.19 10.52 2.24
CA TYR A 105 -2.86 11.46 1.31
C TYR A 105 -3.08 10.86 -0.08
N LEU A 106 -3.58 9.62 -0.14
CA LEU A 106 -3.85 8.87 -1.37
C LEU A 106 -2.60 8.57 -2.22
N ALA A 107 -1.42 8.62 -1.62
CA ALA A 107 -0.14 8.26 -2.23
C ALA A 107 0.60 7.22 -1.35
N PRO A 108 1.55 6.43 -1.88
CA PRO A 108 2.40 5.58 -1.05
C PRO A 108 3.21 6.46 -0.07
N SER A 109 3.45 5.96 1.13
CA SER A 109 4.28 6.65 2.14
C SER A 109 5.66 7.02 1.58
N LEU A 110 6.21 8.16 2.03
CA LEU A 110 7.49 8.68 1.55
C LEU A 110 8.64 7.66 1.66
N PRO A 111 8.80 6.88 2.76
CA PRO A 111 9.89 5.91 2.85
C PRO A 111 9.81 4.82 1.78
N ILE A 112 8.61 4.35 1.45
CA ILE A 112 8.40 3.31 0.45
C ILE A 112 8.59 3.86 -0.97
N ARG A 113 8.11 5.09 -1.24
CA ARG A 113 8.44 5.77 -2.50
C ARG A 113 9.95 5.91 -2.65
N SER A 114 10.65 6.26 -1.58
CA SER A 114 12.10 6.44 -1.59
C SER A 114 12.80 5.13 -1.87
N LEU A 115 12.43 4.05 -1.18
CA LEU A 115 12.95 2.70 -1.42
C LEU A 115 12.83 2.32 -2.91
N LEU A 116 11.64 2.44 -3.50
CA LEU A 116 11.43 2.02 -4.89
C LEU A 116 12.18 2.88 -5.92
N LYS A 117 12.52 4.12 -5.58
CA LYS A 117 13.22 5.04 -6.48
C LYS A 117 14.74 5.00 -6.34
N THR A 118 15.24 4.81 -5.12
CA THR A 118 16.68 4.85 -4.83
C THR A 118 17.30 3.47 -4.70
N HIS A 119 16.48 2.43 -4.48
CA HIS A 119 16.91 1.04 -4.31
C HIS A 119 16.10 0.07 -5.19
N PRO A 120 16.17 0.19 -6.53
CA PRO A 120 15.47 -0.72 -7.44
C PRO A 120 15.86 -2.19 -7.24
N GLU A 121 17.08 -2.48 -6.76
CA GLU A 121 17.58 -3.82 -6.42
C GLU A 121 16.71 -4.57 -5.40
N ALA A 122 15.87 -3.86 -4.64
CA ALA A 122 14.89 -4.46 -3.74
C ALA A 122 13.82 -5.27 -4.46
N VAL A 123 13.49 -4.91 -5.71
CA VAL A 123 12.36 -5.48 -6.46
C VAL A 123 12.71 -5.89 -7.89
N GLN A 124 13.89 -5.54 -8.39
CA GLN A 124 14.29 -5.76 -9.77
C GLN A 124 14.29 -7.26 -10.14
N GLY A 125 13.55 -7.59 -11.21
CA GLY A 125 13.34 -8.94 -11.69
C GLY A 125 12.42 -9.81 -10.83
N ARG A 126 11.77 -9.25 -9.80
CA ARG A 126 11.05 -10.04 -8.77
C ARG A 126 9.56 -10.10 -8.95
N THR A 127 8.99 -11.18 -8.42
CA THR A 127 7.57 -11.22 -8.10
C THR A 127 7.35 -10.45 -6.80
N VAL A 128 6.43 -9.51 -6.81
CA VAL A 128 6.14 -8.60 -5.70
C VAL A 128 4.68 -8.72 -5.31
N VAL A 129 4.42 -9.00 -4.03
CA VAL A 129 3.12 -8.81 -3.40
C VAL A 129 3.11 -7.44 -2.75
N SER A 130 2.35 -6.52 -3.35
CA SER A 130 2.13 -5.17 -2.84
C SER A 130 1.04 -5.21 -1.77
N LEU A 131 1.43 -5.09 -0.50
CA LEU A 131 0.53 -5.20 0.64
C LEU A 131 0.21 -3.82 1.22
N ILE A 132 -1.07 -3.51 1.31
CA ILE A 132 -1.55 -2.21 1.78
C ILE A 132 -2.45 -2.41 2.99
N ALA A 133 -2.25 -1.59 4.03
CA ALA A 133 -3.23 -1.42 5.10
C ALA A 133 -3.69 0.04 5.11
N CYS A 134 -5.00 0.28 5.01
CA CYS A 134 -5.55 1.62 5.04
C CYS A 134 -6.99 1.65 5.56
N ARG A 135 -7.59 2.85 5.57
CA ARG A 135 -9.01 3.03 5.85
C ARG A 135 -9.87 2.33 4.80
N ASN A 136 -10.00 2.91 3.61
CA ASN A 136 -10.81 2.37 2.51
C ASN A 136 -10.52 3.03 1.15
N MET A 137 -9.41 3.77 1.06
CA MET A 137 -9.01 4.58 -0.10
C MET A 137 -7.52 4.35 -0.32
N TRP A 138 -7.21 3.31 -1.10
CA TRP A 138 -5.86 2.86 -1.41
C TRP A 138 -5.52 2.97 -2.89
N TYR A 139 -6.48 3.35 -3.73
CA TYR A 139 -6.44 3.10 -5.17
C TYR A 139 -5.36 3.94 -5.87
N SER A 140 -5.33 5.24 -5.65
CA SER A 140 -4.29 6.11 -6.21
C SER A 140 -2.90 5.72 -5.72
N ALA A 141 -2.79 5.31 -4.45
CA ALA A 141 -1.52 4.90 -3.86
C ALA A 141 -1.02 3.59 -4.47
N ALA A 142 -1.90 2.61 -4.69
CA ALA A 142 -1.57 1.38 -5.41
C ALA A 142 -1.20 1.61 -6.87
N ILE A 143 -1.95 2.46 -7.58
CA ILE A 143 -1.63 2.79 -8.97
C ILE A 143 -0.24 3.43 -9.07
N GLU A 144 0.09 4.35 -8.15
CA GLU A 144 1.43 4.96 -8.10
C GLU A 144 2.50 3.93 -7.73
N ALA A 145 2.29 3.11 -6.70
CA ALA A 145 3.23 2.09 -6.27
C ALA A 145 3.50 1.04 -7.36
N CYS A 146 2.47 0.58 -8.07
CA CYS A 146 2.64 -0.37 -9.18
C CYS A 146 3.36 0.28 -10.38
N GLY A 147 3.18 1.59 -10.59
CA GLY A 147 3.98 2.36 -11.54
C GLY A 147 5.46 2.38 -11.15
N LEU A 148 5.76 2.67 -9.86
CA LEU A 148 7.13 2.67 -9.33
C LEU A 148 7.76 1.28 -9.39
N LEU A 149 7.03 0.23 -9.03
CA LEU A 149 7.48 -1.16 -9.13
C LEU A 149 7.83 -1.55 -10.56
N ARG A 150 7.01 -1.15 -11.53
CA ARG A 150 7.29 -1.37 -12.95
C ARG A 150 8.56 -0.63 -13.38
N SER A 151 8.72 0.63 -12.99
CA SER A 151 9.92 1.41 -13.30
C SER A 151 11.18 0.87 -12.61
N ALA A 152 11.05 0.25 -11.44
CA ALA A 152 12.13 -0.43 -10.73
C ALA A 152 12.42 -1.85 -11.28
N GLY A 153 11.74 -2.27 -12.34
CA GLY A 153 11.99 -3.54 -13.02
C GLY A 153 11.36 -4.76 -12.35
N ALA A 154 10.32 -4.61 -11.51
CA ALA A 154 9.58 -5.75 -10.98
C ALA A 154 8.97 -6.59 -12.13
N ARG A 155 9.09 -7.92 -12.04
CA ARG A 155 8.62 -8.87 -13.06
C ARG A 155 7.12 -9.06 -13.01
N ARG A 156 6.57 -9.20 -11.80
CA ARG A 156 5.14 -9.43 -11.55
C ARG A 156 4.74 -8.67 -10.30
N VAL A 157 3.57 -8.05 -10.33
CA VAL A 157 2.98 -7.40 -9.16
C VAL A 157 1.55 -7.89 -8.96
N ASP A 158 1.29 -8.42 -7.77
CA ASP A 158 -0.03 -8.73 -7.25
C ASP A 158 -0.31 -7.79 -6.07
N VAL A 159 -1.56 -7.31 -5.92
CA VAL A 159 -1.92 -6.37 -4.84
C VAL A 159 -2.82 -7.06 -3.85
N VAL A 160 -2.53 -6.84 -2.56
CA VAL A 160 -3.37 -7.23 -1.44
C VAL A 160 -3.70 -5.97 -0.65
N ALA A 161 -4.98 -5.64 -0.53
CA ALA A 161 -5.43 -4.45 0.19
C ALA A 161 -6.27 -4.85 1.41
N ALA A 162 -5.75 -4.59 2.60
CA ALA A 162 -6.48 -4.68 3.87
C ALA A 162 -7.08 -3.31 4.22
N THR A 163 -8.38 -3.29 4.43
CA THR A 163 -9.18 -2.09 4.65
C THR A 163 -10.01 -2.20 5.94
N ASP A 164 -10.31 -1.04 6.52
CA ASP A 164 -11.33 -0.90 7.54
C ASP A 164 -12.71 -0.87 6.86
N THR A 165 -13.42 -2.00 6.94
CA THR A 165 -14.68 -2.26 6.22
C THR A 165 -15.89 -1.49 6.76
N ARG A 166 -15.74 -0.78 7.87
CA ARG A 166 -16.82 0.03 8.45
C ARG A 166 -17.13 1.25 7.60
N ARG A 167 -18.27 1.91 7.90
CA ARG A 167 -18.74 3.11 7.19
C ARG A 167 -17.63 4.17 7.09
N SER A 168 -17.46 4.75 5.90
CA SER A 168 -16.36 5.68 5.60
C SER A 168 -16.27 6.88 6.55
N SER A 169 -17.41 7.39 7.03
CA SER A 169 -17.45 8.48 8.01
C SER A 169 -16.95 8.04 9.40
N THR A 170 -17.38 6.86 9.87
CA THR A 170 -16.91 6.25 11.13
C THR A 170 -15.40 6.01 11.09
N THR A 171 -14.91 5.48 9.98
CA THR A 171 -13.48 5.15 9.83
C THR A 171 -12.63 6.41 9.67
N LEU A 172 -13.17 7.49 9.12
CA LEU A 172 -12.49 8.80 9.06
C LEU A 172 -12.25 9.35 10.48
N VAL A 173 -13.29 9.38 11.33
CA VAL A 173 -13.20 9.91 12.69
C VAL A 173 -12.25 9.08 13.55
N THR A 174 -12.41 7.75 13.54
CA THR A 174 -11.57 6.83 14.31
C THR A 174 -10.10 6.87 13.87
N THR A 175 -9.83 6.93 12.56
CA THR A 175 -8.46 7.03 12.03
C THR A 175 -7.82 8.37 12.39
N LEU A 176 -8.53 9.50 12.25
CA LEU A 176 -7.97 10.80 12.62
C LEU A 176 -7.67 10.88 14.11
N ARG A 177 -8.59 10.41 14.97
CA ARG A 177 -8.33 10.31 16.41
C ARG A 177 -7.07 9.48 16.66
N TRP A 178 -6.96 8.32 16.02
CA TRP A 178 -5.81 7.44 16.24
C TRP A 178 -4.49 8.07 15.79
N LEU A 179 -4.46 8.69 14.60
CA LEU A 179 -3.26 9.35 14.09
C LEU A 179 -2.85 10.56 14.93
N LEU A 180 -3.80 11.36 15.42
CA LEU A 180 -3.52 12.59 16.16
C LEU A 180 -3.28 12.37 17.65
N THR A 181 -3.85 11.31 18.25
CA THR A 181 -3.79 11.08 19.70
C THR A 181 -3.12 9.78 20.10
N GLY A 182 -2.83 8.88 19.16
CA GLY A 182 -2.26 7.55 19.41
C GLY A 182 -3.28 6.54 19.93
N LYS A 183 -4.52 6.95 20.23
CA LYS A 183 -5.54 6.10 20.85
C LYS A 183 -6.29 5.26 19.81
N ARG A 184 -5.96 3.96 19.74
CA ARG A 184 -6.61 2.98 18.85
C ARG A 184 -7.90 2.37 19.44
N ALA A 185 -8.02 2.31 20.76
CA ALA A 185 -9.12 1.65 21.46
C ALA A 185 -10.50 2.24 21.11
N PRO A 186 -11.59 1.45 21.24
CA PRO A 186 -12.96 1.95 21.12
C PRO A 186 -13.20 3.19 21.99
N PHE A 187 -14.10 4.07 21.57
CA PHE A 187 -14.51 5.24 22.34
C PHE A 187 -15.92 5.65 21.97
N LEU A 188 -16.71 6.06 22.97
CA LEU A 188 -18.13 6.36 22.77
C LEU A 188 -18.82 5.20 22.03
N TRP A 189 -19.57 5.49 20.96
CA TRP A 189 -20.19 4.50 20.06
C TRP A 189 -19.27 4.08 18.89
N PHE A 190 -18.04 4.58 18.83
CA PHE A 190 -17.07 4.22 17.80
C PHE A 190 -16.24 3.00 18.23
N GLY A 191 -16.20 1.96 17.39
CA GLY A 191 -15.35 0.79 17.62
C GLY A 191 -13.84 1.08 17.45
N ARG A 192 -13.00 0.06 17.72
CA ARG A 192 -11.53 0.10 17.59
C ARG A 192 -11.11 0.62 16.22
N ALA A 193 -10.16 1.56 16.11
CA ALA A 193 -9.73 2.11 14.82
C ALA A 193 -8.94 1.09 13.97
N GLY A 194 -9.16 1.12 12.66
CA GLY A 194 -8.35 0.39 11.69
C GLY A 194 -8.90 -0.96 11.22
N VAL A 195 -8.05 -1.74 10.55
CA VAL A 195 -8.33 -3.08 10.03
C VAL A 195 -8.87 -3.99 11.13
N GLY A 196 -10.06 -4.55 10.89
CA GLY A 196 -10.76 -5.47 11.79
C GLY A 196 -10.39 -6.93 11.58
N ASP A 197 -10.90 -7.79 12.45
CA ASP A 197 -10.47 -9.19 12.53
C ASP A 197 -10.95 -10.00 11.31
N ASP A 198 -12.13 -9.70 10.77
CA ASP A 198 -12.63 -10.31 9.52
C ASP A 198 -11.70 -10.01 8.34
N GLU A 199 -11.15 -8.80 8.27
CA GLU A 199 -10.22 -8.39 7.23
C GLU A 199 -8.87 -9.10 7.40
N LEU A 200 -8.40 -9.28 8.63
CA LEU A 200 -7.19 -10.05 8.94
C LEU A 200 -7.38 -11.53 8.56
N ALA A 201 -8.56 -12.10 8.81
CA ALA A 201 -8.89 -13.46 8.38
C ALA A 201 -8.87 -13.60 6.86
N ARG A 202 -9.41 -12.63 6.11
CA ARG A 202 -9.31 -12.63 4.64
C ARG A 202 -7.87 -12.54 4.17
N VAL A 203 -7.07 -11.64 4.74
CA VAL A 203 -5.64 -11.51 4.40
C VAL A 203 -4.89 -12.82 4.69
N THR A 204 -5.23 -13.50 5.78
CA THR A 204 -4.69 -14.82 6.11
C THR A 204 -5.05 -15.86 5.03
N ALA A 205 -6.29 -15.87 4.55
CA ALA A 205 -6.70 -16.75 3.45
C ALA A 205 -5.93 -16.47 2.14
N VAL A 206 -5.67 -15.19 1.82
CA VAL A 206 -4.79 -14.82 0.71
C VAL A 206 -3.37 -15.37 0.91
N GLY A 207 -2.84 -15.27 2.14
CA GLY A 207 -1.56 -15.87 2.53
C GLY A 207 -1.51 -17.38 2.30
N GLN A 208 -2.58 -18.11 2.65
CA GLN A 208 -2.70 -19.54 2.39
C GLN A 208 -2.62 -19.86 0.89
N CYS A 209 -3.31 -19.09 0.04
CA CYS A 209 -3.23 -19.28 -1.42
C CYS A 209 -1.81 -19.05 -1.97
N ILE A 210 -1.10 -18.04 -1.48
CA ILE A 210 0.30 -17.79 -1.85
C ILE A 210 1.19 -18.96 -1.41
N ALA A 211 1.02 -19.43 -0.17
CA ALA A 211 1.79 -20.54 0.37
C ALA A 211 1.60 -21.83 -0.45
N GLU A 212 0.41 -22.04 -1.00
CA GLU A 212 0.04 -23.17 -1.85
C GLU A 212 0.34 -22.97 -3.34
N SER A 213 0.85 -21.81 -3.74
CA SER A 213 1.08 -21.43 -5.15
C SER A 213 -0.19 -21.56 -6.01
N ARG A 214 -1.35 -21.30 -5.41
CA ARG A 214 -2.66 -21.35 -6.09
C ARG A 214 -3.07 -19.97 -6.58
N SER A 215 -4.05 -19.94 -7.49
CA SER A 215 -4.74 -18.70 -7.81
C SER A 215 -5.38 -18.16 -6.55
N CYS A 216 -4.97 -16.97 -6.14
CA CYS A 216 -5.58 -16.26 -5.01
C CYS A 216 -7.01 -15.85 -5.36
N PRO A 217 -7.88 -15.65 -4.36
CA PRO A 217 -9.25 -15.25 -4.64
C PRO A 217 -9.28 -13.82 -5.20
N ALA A 218 -10.31 -13.54 -6.01
CA ALA A 218 -10.47 -12.25 -6.70
C ALA A 218 -10.62 -11.05 -5.73
N ASP A 219 -10.82 -11.32 -4.45
CA ASP A 219 -11.04 -10.35 -3.38
C ASP A 219 -9.76 -9.96 -2.61
N ALA A 220 -8.57 -10.39 -3.07
CA ALA A 220 -7.30 -9.99 -2.45
C ALA A 220 -7.14 -8.46 -2.36
N ALA A 221 -7.68 -7.72 -3.35
CA ALA A 221 -7.74 -6.26 -3.36
C ALA A 221 -9.18 -5.78 -3.68
N PRO A 222 -10.07 -5.73 -2.70
CA PRO A 222 -11.49 -5.46 -2.93
C PRO A 222 -11.69 -4.03 -3.45
N VAL A 223 -12.36 -3.91 -4.61
CA VAL A 223 -12.64 -2.61 -5.24
C VAL A 223 -14.09 -2.20 -5.03
N VAL A 224 -14.28 -1.13 -4.26
CA VAL A 224 -15.56 -0.43 -4.10
C VAL A 224 -15.62 0.74 -5.11
N PRO A 225 -16.42 0.65 -6.19
CA PRO A 225 -16.34 1.58 -7.31
C PRO A 225 -16.50 3.06 -6.95
N ALA A 226 -17.46 3.40 -6.08
CA ALA A 226 -17.69 4.78 -5.67
C ALA A 226 -16.49 5.36 -4.91
N LEU A 227 -15.90 4.58 -3.99
CA LEU A 227 -14.72 4.99 -3.23
C LEU A 227 -13.47 5.06 -4.14
N ALA A 228 -13.34 4.13 -5.08
CA ALA A 228 -12.25 4.13 -6.05
C ALA A 228 -12.28 5.37 -6.95
N ALA A 229 -13.45 5.74 -7.47
CA ALA A 229 -13.60 6.95 -8.27
C ALA A 229 -13.27 8.21 -7.44
N ALA A 230 -13.78 8.29 -6.20
CA ALA A 230 -13.49 9.40 -5.30
C ALA A 230 -12.01 9.53 -4.99
N ASP A 231 -11.35 8.42 -4.65
CA ASP A 231 -9.91 8.36 -4.42
C ASP A 231 -9.12 8.85 -5.65
N ILE A 232 -9.41 8.33 -6.84
CA ILE A 232 -8.68 8.68 -8.08
C ILE A 232 -8.82 10.17 -8.42
N ILE A 233 -10.01 10.75 -8.24
CA ILE A 233 -10.26 12.17 -8.47
C ILE A 233 -9.55 13.01 -7.41
N ALA A 234 -9.72 12.66 -6.13
CA ALA A 234 -9.10 13.36 -5.01
C ALA A 234 -7.57 13.32 -5.09
N GLY A 235 -6.97 12.19 -5.47
CA GLY A 235 -5.52 12.06 -5.65
C GLY A 235 -4.95 13.02 -6.70
N LYS A 236 -5.67 13.25 -7.81
CA LYS A 236 -5.27 14.25 -8.82
C LYS A 236 -5.36 15.67 -8.27
N VAL A 237 -6.44 15.97 -7.55
CA VAL A 237 -6.64 17.28 -6.89
C VAL A 237 -5.57 17.52 -5.83
N PHE A 238 -5.24 16.51 -5.03
CA PHE A 238 -4.20 16.56 -4.01
C PHE A 238 -2.83 16.84 -4.62
N ARG A 239 -2.46 16.19 -5.72
CA ARG A 239 -1.20 16.50 -6.43
C ARG A 239 -1.14 17.94 -6.95
N ARG A 240 -2.27 18.52 -7.37
CA ARG A 240 -2.34 19.94 -7.76
C ARG A 240 -2.16 20.84 -6.55
N TRP A 241 -2.88 20.57 -5.47
CA TRP A 241 -2.74 21.30 -4.20
C TRP A 241 -1.33 21.22 -3.62
N GLY A 242 -0.71 20.04 -3.63
CA GLY A 242 0.66 19.84 -3.18
C GLY A 242 1.66 20.69 -3.97
N ARG A 243 1.51 20.79 -5.30
CA ARG A 243 2.33 21.69 -6.12
C ARG A 243 2.14 23.16 -5.73
N THR A 244 0.90 23.60 -5.56
CA THR A 244 0.59 24.98 -5.12
C THR A 244 1.20 25.26 -3.75
N ALA A 245 0.98 24.38 -2.77
CA ALA A 245 1.52 24.52 -1.42
C ALA A 245 3.06 24.59 -1.43
N ARG A 246 3.74 23.73 -2.21
CA ARG A 246 5.21 23.81 -2.37
C ARG A 246 5.67 25.13 -2.99
N SER A 247 4.93 25.67 -3.96
CA SER A 247 5.21 26.99 -4.52
C SER A 247 5.06 28.10 -3.48
N MET A 248 4.03 28.01 -2.63
CA MET A 248 3.76 28.97 -1.56
C MET A 248 4.88 29.04 -0.50
N ARG A 249 5.64 27.95 -0.29
CA ARG A 249 6.79 27.93 0.63
C ARG A 249 7.88 28.94 0.25
N ARG A 250 7.99 29.30 -1.04
CA ARG A 250 8.94 30.31 -1.52
C ARG A 250 8.60 31.72 -1.06
N PHE A 251 7.34 31.97 -0.69
CA PHE A 251 6.84 33.27 -0.25
C PHE A 251 6.84 33.42 1.29
N GLY A 252 7.46 32.49 2.01
CA GLY A 252 7.61 32.54 3.47
C GLY A 252 6.67 31.60 4.23
N SER A 253 6.86 31.55 5.55
CA SER A 253 6.19 30.61 6.45
C SER A 253 4.68 30.89 6.61
N THR A 254 4.27 32.15 6.49
CA THR A 254 2.87 32.57 6.57
C THR A 254 2.07 32.09 5.36
N ALA A 255 2.63 32.24 4.16
CA ALA A 255 2.03 31.75 2.92
C ALA A 255 1.93 30.21 2.89
N ASP A 256 2.95 29.50 3.37
CA ASP A 256 2.93 28.05 3.55
C ASP A 256 1.77 27.64 4.48
N ALA A 257 1.71 28.22 5.68
CA ALA A 257 0.68 27.93 6.66
C ALA A 257 -0.74 28.22 6.13
N ALA A 258 -0.94 29.37 5.47
CA ALA A 258 -2.22 29.73 4.86
C ALA A 258 -2.64 28.71 3.78
N SER A 259 -1.69 28.25 2.95
CA SER A 259 -1.97 27.24 1.92
C SER A 259 -2.41 25.91 2.51
N LEU A 260 -1.81 25.49 3.63
CA LEU A 260 -2.17 24.25 4.33
C LEU A 260 -3.53 24.36 5.03
N ILE A 261 -3.87 25.52 5.58
CA ILE A 261 -5.20 25.79 6.15
C ILE A 261 -6.26 25.75 5.05
N ALA A 262 -6.02 26.42 3.92
CA ALA A 262 -6.92 26.39 2.76
C ALA A 262 -7.11 24.95 2.23
N PHE A 263 -6.04 24.16 2.18
CA PHE A 263 -6.12 22.74 1.87
C PHE A 263 -7.00 21.98 2.87
N ALA A 264 -6.78 22.13 4.18
CA ALA A 264 -7.57 21.44 5.20
C ALA A 264 -9.07 21.80 5.14
N LEU A 265 -9.40 23.08 4.91
CA LEU A 265 -10.78 23.52 4.73
C LEU A 265 -11.40 22.93 3.46
N SER A 266 -10.70 23.00 2.33
CA SER A 266 -11.19 22.41 1.06
C SER A 266 -11.36 20.89 1.14
N LEU A 267 -10.52 20.20 1.92
CA LEU A 267 -10.65 18.77 2.19
C LEU A 267 -11.94 18.47 2.95
N GLY A 268 -12.27 19.26 3.98
CA GLY A 268 -13.53 19.14 4.71
C GLY A 268 -14.75 19.29 3.79
N ILE A 269 -14.74 20.31 2.94
CA ILE A 269 -15.80 20.56 1.95
C ILE A 269 -15.91 19.38 0.97
N ALA A 270 -14.79 18.89 0.45
CA ALA A 270 -14.76 17.77 -0.49
C ALA A 270 -15.30 16.46 0.12
N ILE A 271 -15.07 16.23 1.42
CA ILE A 271 -15.63 15.07 2.13
C ILE A 271 -17.14 15.20 2.27
N VAL A 272 -17.63 16.37 2.67
CA VAL A 272 -19.07 16.62 2.92
C VAL A 272 -19.87 16.66 1.62
N ILE A 273 -19.34 17.27 0.55
CA ILE A 273 -20.08 17.50 -0.69
C ILE A 273 -19.64 16.50 -1.78
N GLY A 274 -18.34 16.31 -1.96
CA GLY A 274 -17.80 15.51 -3.06
C GLY A 274 -18.12 14.01 -2.95
N LEU A 275 -18.04 13.43 -1.75
CA LEU A 275 -18.34 12.01 -1.56
C LEU A 275 -19.82 11.67 -1.84
N PRO A 276 -20.82 12.43 -1.34
CA PRO A 276 -22.21 12.22 -1.72
C PRO A 276 -22.46 12.35 -3.22
N LEU A 277 -21.89 13.37 -3.87
CA LEU A 277 -22.06 13.56 -5.32
C LEU A 277 -21.56 12.35 -6.13
N ILE A 278 -20.40 11.80 -5.76
CA ILE A 278 -19.86 10.60 -6.40
C ILE A 278 -20.70 9.38 -6.08
N GLY A 279 -21.24 9.28 -4.86
CA GLY A 279 -22.22 8.26 -4.50
C GLY A 279 -23.46 8.32 -5.39
N CYS A 280 -24.04 9.49 -5.59
CA CYS A 280 -25.17 9.69 -6.51
C CYS A 280 -24.81 9.32 -7.95
N ALA A 281 -23.65 9.74 -8.44
CA ALA A 281 -23.19 9.38 -9.78
C ALA A 281 -22.99 7.86 -9.95
N ALA A 282 -22.51 7.19 -8.90
CA ALA A 282 -22.37 5.74 -8.89
C ALA A 282 -23.72 5.02 -8.92
N VAL A 283 -24.73 5.53 -8.20
CA VAL A 283 -26.10 5.01 -8.23
C VAL A 283 -26.73 5.20 -9.61
N VAL A 284 -26.62 6.40 -10.19
CA VAL A 284 -27.15 6.73 -11.53
C VAL A 284 -26.45 5.91 -12.62
N GLY A 285 -25.13 5.74 -12.52
CA GLY A 285 -24.33 5.00 -13.50
C GLY A 285 -24.43 3.47 -13.39
N GLY A 286 -24.96 2.95 -12.27
CA GLY A 286 -25.17 1.52 -12.03
C GLY A 286 -23.97 0.63 -12.37
N GLU A 287 -24.24 -0.52 -12.98
CA GLU A 287 -23.21 -1.51 -13.36
C GLU A 287 -22.19 -0.96 -14.37
N ARG A 288 -22.60 -0.07 -15.28
CA ARG A 288 -21.67 0.51 -16.27
C ARG A 288 -20.57 1.32 -15.58
N PHE A 289 -20.93 2.09 -14.56
CA PHE A 289 -19.97 2.80 -13.72
C PHE A 289 -19.07 1.81 -12.97
N ALA A 290 -19.65 0.79 -12.34
CA ALA A 290 -18.91 -0.21 -11.58
C ALA A 290 -17.86 -0.95 -12.44
N ILE A 291 -18.25 -1.46 -13.61
CA ILE A 291 -17.37 -2.16 -14.54
C ILE A 291 -16.24 -1.24 -15.02
N ARG A 292 -16.56 0.00 -15.39
CA ARG A 292 -15.56 0.96 -15.89
C ARG A 292 -14.52 1.27 -14.84
N VAL A 293 -14.93 1.53 -13.60
CA VAL A 293 -14.02 1.86 -12.50
C VAL A 293 -13.19 0.65 -12.07
N ARG A 294 -13.82 -0.52 -11.88
CA ARG A 294 -13.09 -1.77 -11.56
C ARG A 294 -12.05 -2.10 -12.64
N GLY A 295 -12.45 -2.07 -13.91
CA GLY A 295 -11.54 -2.31 -15.03
C GLY A 295 -10.40 -1.28 -15.09
N PHE A 296 -10.66 0.00 -14.79
CA PHE A 296 -9.62 1.02 -14.72
C PHE A 296 -8.58 0.74 -13.63
N VAL A 297 -9.03 0.31 -12.44
CA VAL A 297 -8.19 -0.02 -11.29
C VAL A 297 -7.38 -1.28 -11.56
N TYR A 298 -8.04 -2.41 -11.86
CA TYR A 298 -7.37 -3.70 -12.02
C TYR A 298 -6.29 -3.70 -13.11
N ARG A 299 -6.51 -3.00 -14.23
CA ARG A 299 -5.49 -2.84 -15.29
C ARG A 299 -4.23 -2.08 -14.86
N ARG A 300 -4.26 -1.35 -13.75
CA ARG A 300 -3.15 -0.52 -13.29
C ARG A 300 -2.46 -1.06 -12.06
N ILE A 301 -3.16 -1.85 -11.25
CA ILE A 301 -2.63 -2.35 -9.98
C ILE A 301 -1.97 -3.73 -10.11
N SER A 302 -2.29 -4.51 -11.13
CA SER A 302 -1.63 -5.81 -11.36
C SER A 302 -1.00 -5.85 -12.75
N PHE A 303 0.17 -6.48 -12.84
CA PHE A 303 0.80 -6.76 -14.14
C PHE A 303 1.72 -7.97 -14.06
N HIS A 304 1.91 -8.59 -15.21
CA HIS A 304 2.82 -9.71 -15.43
C HIS A 304 3.61 -9.42 -16.71
N LEU A 305 4.93 -9.31 -16.61
CA LEU A 305 5.80 -9.25 -17.78
C LEU A 305 6.07 -10.68 -18.25
N PRO A 306 5.86 -11.00 -19.55
CA PRO A 306 6.20 -12.31 -20.09
C PRO A 306 7.71 -12.55 -20.00
N VAL A 307 8.10 -13.82 -19.84
CA VAL A 307 9.50 -14.24 -19.96
C VAL A 307 9.88 -14.08 -21.43
N PHE A 308 10.83 -13.19 -21.74
CA PHE A 308 11.57 -13.37 -22.98
C PHE A 308 12.53 -14.52 -22.71
N ASP A 309 12.15 -15.72 -23.14
CA ASP A 309 13.13 -16.77 -23.32
C ASP A 309 14.11 -16.23 -24.37
N ASP A 310 15.37 -16.01 -23.97
CA ASP A 310 16.47 -15.96 -24.93
C ASP A 310 16.53 -17.35 -25.58
N VAL A 311 15.71 -17.53 -26.61
CA VAL A 311 15.87 -18.59 -27.59
C VAL A 311 17.12 -18.22 -28.37
N VAL A 312 18.24 -18.76 -27.88
CA VAL A 312 19.37 -19.15 -28.72
C VAL A 312 18.82 -19.93 -29.90
N VAL A 313 18.71 -19.29 -31.07
CA VAL A 313 18.81 -19.96 -32.37
C VAL A 313 19.48 -18.99 -33.37
N ALA A 314 20.65 -19.45 -33.84
CA ALA A 314 21.51 -18.98 -34.94
C ALA A 314 22.44 -17.79 -34.66
#